data_AF-A0A433PUJ9-F1
#
_entry.id   AF-A0A433PUJ9-F1
#
_cell.length_a   1.000
_cell.length_b   1.000
_cell.length_c   1.000
_cell.angle_alpha   90.00
_cell.angle_beta   90.00
_cell.angle_gamma   90.00
#
_symmetry.space_group_name_H-M   'P 1'
#
loop_
_entity.id
_entity.type
_entity.pdbx_description
1 polymer ?
#
loop_
_entity_poly.entity_id
_entity_poly.type
_entity_poly.pdbx_seq_one_letter_code
_entity_poly.pdbx_strand_id
1 'polypeptide(L)'
;MEYSESLQIEEGGAPMGLVYNSTTVLFYCLHLPDIDAIVSNADSDGLPRTATWSIKSLLPPSSPPSVLTPSDLTHLLRLARLRPPATTHETTALVKDVNDLAHFTRHIQSVDVESVAPLRGVWGDEVGMAMREDVVEEGEYHDVR
;
A
#
# COMPACT_ATOMS: atom_id res chain seq x y z
N MET A 1 -3.44 -19.86 -33.42
CA MET A 1 -2.12 -20.14 -32.83
C MET A 1 -1.80 -18.97 -31.92
N GLU A 2 -2.31 -18.98 -30.69
CA GLU A 2 -1.80 -18.06 -29.66
C GLU A 2 -0.64 -18.77 -28.95
N TYR A 3 0.51 -18.11 -28.95
CA TYR A 3 1.71 -18.55 -28.26
C TYR A 3 1.58 -18.15 -26.79
N SER A 4 1.39 -19.14 -25.91
CA SER A 4 1.55 -18.98 -24.47
C SER A 4 2.98 -19.35 -24.11
N GLU A 5 3.79 -18.36 -23.75
CA GLU A 5 5.17 -18.57 -23.31
C GLU A 5 5.18 -18.64 -21.78
N SER A 6 5.40 -19.85 -21.25
CA SER A 6 5.52 -20.10 -19.82
C SER A 6 6.99 -19.93 -19.42
N LEU A 7 7.34 -18.76 -18.87
CA LEU A 7 8.67 -18.53 -18.33
C LEU A 7 8.76 -19.18 -16.93
N GLN A 8 9.40 -20.35 -16.84
CA GLN A 8 9.73 -20.96 -15.56
C GLN A 8 11.02 -20.33 -15.02
N ILE A 9 10.92 -19.68 -13.87
CA ILE A 9 12.07 -19.17 -13.12
C ILE A 9 12.33 -20.17 -11.98
N GLU A 10 13.38 -20.97 -12.13
CA GLU A 10 14.04 -21.71 -11.03
C GLU A 10 15.14 -20.81 -10.44
N GLU A 11 15.49 -20.77 -9.16
CA GLU A 11 15.09 -21.45 -7.92
C GLU A 11 15.50 -20.50 -6.78
N GLY A 12 14.73 -20.47 -5.67
CA GLY A 12 15.18 -19.86 -4.41
C GLY A 12 14.23 -18.84 -3.79
N GLY A 13 13.04 -19.27 -3.37
CA GLY A 13 12.14 -18.49 -2.50
C GLY A 13 10.81 -18.11 -3.15
N ALA A 14 9.77 -18.90 -2.85
CA ALA A 14 8.33 -18.68 -3.15
C ALA A 14 7.95 -18.37 -4.62
N PRO A 15 7.38 -19.33 -5.37
CA PRO A 15 6.93 -19.07 -6.74
C PRO A 15 5.67 -18.19 -6.74
N MET A 16 5.82 -16.91 -7.06
CA MET A 16 4.72 -16.01 -7.43
C MET A 16 4.35 -16.25 -8.90
N GLY A 17 3.18 -16.83 -9.17
CA GLY A 17 2.68 -17.00 -10.53
C GLY A 17 1.89 -15.78 -11.01
N LEU A 18 2.31 -15.19 -12.14
CA LEU A 18 1.54 -14.20 -12.87
C LEU A 18 0.90 -14.86 -14.09
N VAL A 19 -0.43 -14.81 -14.18
CA VAL A 19 -1.15 -15.18 -15.40
C VAL A 19 -1.62 -13.88 -16.06
N TYR A 20 -1.07 -13.61 -17.25
CA TYR A 20 -1.41 -12.43 -18.04
C TYR A 20 -2.29 -12.81 -19.23
N ASN A 21 -3.40 -12.12 -19.41
CA ASN A 21 -4.09 -12.02 -20.70
C ASN A 21 -4.30 -10.54 -21.02
N SER A 22 -4.44 -10.21 -22.31
CA SER A 22 -4.53 -8.85 -22.88
C SER A 22 -5.53 -7.90 -22.21
N THR A 23 -6.44 -8.39 -21.37
CA THR A 23 -7.48 -7.58 -20.72
C THR A 23 -7.41 -7.59 -19.19
N THR A 24 -6.67 -8.51 -18.57
CA THR A 24 -6.72 -8.69 -17.10
C THR A 24 -5.39 -9.20 -16.53
N VAL A 25 -4.92 -8.53 -15.48
CA VAL A 25 -3.84 -9.00 -14.61
C VAL A 25 -4.44 -9.48 -13.30
N LEU A 26 -4.30 -10.77 -12.99
CA LEU A 26 -4.75 -11.35 -11.72
C LEU A 26 -3.54 -11.63 -10.82
N PHE A 27 -3.55 -11.07 -9.61
CA PHE A 27 -2.55 -11.31 -8.58
C PHE A 27 -3.06 -12.39 -7.62
N TYR A 28 -2.38 -13.53 -7.57
CA TYR A 28 -2.70 -14.63 -6.64
C TYR A 28 -1.70 -14.66 -5.49
N CYS A 29 -2.19 -14.70 -4.25
CA CYS A 29 -1.38 -15.01 -3.07
C CYS A 29 -1.51 -16.51 -2.79
N LEU A 30 -0.46 -17.30 -3.05
CA LEU A 30 -0.47 -18.75 -2.83
C LEU A 30 -0.21 -19.08 -1.35
N HIS A 31 -1.20 -18.86 -0.49
CA HIS A 31 -1.41 -19.72 0.67
C HIS A 31 -2.69 -20.50 0.46
N LEU A 32 -2.71 -21.29 -0.62
CA LEU A 32 -3.89 -22.01 -1.04
C LEU A 32 -4.16 -23.19 -0.10
N PRO A 33 -5.37 -23.31 0.48
CA PRO A 33 -5.86 -24.65 0.81
C PRO A 33 -6.01 -25.42 -0.51
N ASP A 34 -5.85 -26.73 -0.41
CA ASP A 34 -5.97 -27.75 -1.48
C ASP A 34 -6.67 -27.25 -2.76
N ILE A 35 -5.93 -27.15 -3.87
CA ILE A 35 -6.43 -26.66 -5.18
C ILE A 35 -7.72 -27.42 -5.59
N ASP A 36 -7.82 -28.69 -5.24
CA ASP A 36 -8.98 -29.55 -5.53
C ASP A 36 -10.27 -29.06 -4.87
N ALA A 37 -10.18 -28.43 -3.68
CA ALA A 37 -11.33 -27.87 -2.99
C ALA A 37 -11.87 -26.61 -3.69
N ILE A 38 -11.00 -25.83 -4.32
CA ILE A 38 -11.37 -24.59 -5.04
C ILE A 38 -12.05 -24.94 -6.37
N VAL A 39 -11.54 -25.94 -7.10
CA VAL A 39 -12.13 -26.40 -8.36
C VAL A 39 -13.57 -26.91 -8.18
N SER A 40 -13.87 -27.55 -7.05
CA SER A 40 -15.24 -28.02 -6.74
C SER A 40 -16.26 -26.89 -6.51
N ASN A 41 -15.80 -25.69 -6.16
CA ASN A 41 -16.63 -24.53 -5.80
C ASN A 41 -16.64 -23.44 -6.88
N ALA A 42 -16.11 -23.72 -8.07
CA ALA A 42 -16.11 -22.79 -9.19
C ALA A 42 -17.27 -23.09 -10.18
N ASP A 43 -17.69 -22.08 -10.94
CA ASP A 43 -18.59 -22.25 -12.09
C ASP A 43 -17.82 -22.68 -13.34
N SER A 44 -18.55 -23.00 -14.42
CA SER A 44 -17.98 -23.38 -15.72
C SER A 44 -16.98 -22.37 -16.29
N ASP A 45 -17.09 -21.09 -15.90
CA ASP A 45 -16.16 -20.01 -16.27
C ASP A 45 -14.98 -19.86 -15.29
N GLY A 46 -14.81 -20.76 -14.31
CA GLY A 46 -13.74 -20.68 -13.31
C GLY A 46 -13.96 -19.63 -12.21
N LEU A 47 -15.15 -19.04 -12.14
CA LEU A 47 -15.52 -18.06 -11.12
C LEU A 47 -15.92 -18.75 -9.82
N PRO A 48 -15.38 -18.35 -8.65
CA PRO A 48 -15.75 -18.95 -7.38
C PRO A 48 -17.21 -18.64 -7.05
N ARG A 49 -18.01 -19.68 -6.78
CA ARG A 49 -19.44 -19.58 -6.43
C ARG A 49 -19.68 -18.93 -5.06
N THR A 50 -18.66 -18.94 -4.20
CA THR A 50 -18.66 -18.26 -2.91
C THR A 50 -17.51 -17.27 -2.87
N ALA A 51 -17.72 -16.10 -2.28
CA ALA A 51 -16.67 -15.11 -2.12
C ALA A 51 -15.57 -15.68 -1.21
N THR A 52 -14.39 -15.96 -1.77
CA THR A 52 -13.25 -16.57 -1.05
C THR A 52 -12.75 -15.69 0.11
N TRP A 53 -12.99 -14.39 0.03
CA TRP A 53 -12.71 -13.44 1.10
C TRP A 53 -13.72 -12.29 1.04
N SER A 54 -14.06 -11.74 2.21
CA SER A 54 -14.73 -10.45 2.30
C SER A 54 -13.75 -9.41 2.79
N ILE A 55 -13.81 -8.18 2.24
CA ILE A 55 -12.99 -7.06 2.72
C ILE A 55 -13.18 -6.84 4.23
N LYS A 56 -14.38 -7.12 4.76
CA LYS A 56 -14.69 -7.05 6.19
C LYS A 56 -13.85 -8.01 7.04
N SER A 57 -13.43 -9.13 6.48
CA SER A 57 -12.55 -10.09 7.15
C SER A 57 -11.09 -9.63 7.20
N LEU A 58 -10.69 -8.71 6.32
CA LEU A 58 -9.36 -8.10 6.30
C LEU A 58 -9.29 -6.82 7.16
N LEU A 59 -10.42 -6.35 7.66
CA LEU A 59 -10.47 -5.19 8.54
C LEU A 59 -10.14 -5.62 9.97
N PRO A 60 -9.34 -4.85 10.70
CA PRO A 60 -9.01 -5.17 12.07
C PRO A 60 -10.25 -5.08 12.97
N PRO A 61 -10.30 -5.85 14.08
CA PRO A 61 -11.46 -5.90 14.96
C PRO A 61 -11.78 -4.51 15.55
N SER A 62 -13.07 -4.25 15.78
CA SER A 62 -13.64 -2.91 16.02
C SER A 62 -13.15 -2.15 17.28
N SER A 63 -12.24 -2.72 18.09
CA SER A 63 -11.79 -2.10 19.33
C SER A 63 -10.35 -1.61 19.22
N PRO A 64 -10.11 -0.35 18.81
CA PRO A 64 -8.77 0.19 18.78
C PRO A 64 -8.26 0.45 20.20
N PRO A 65 -7.02 0.06 20.56
CA PRO A 65 -6.35 0.66 21.70
C PRO A 65 -6.13 2.15 21.41
N SER A 66 -6.63 3.03 22.28
CA SER A 66 -6.37 4.47 22.18
C SER A 66 -4.89 4.72 22.45
N VAL A 67 -4.13 5.05 21.40
CA VAL A 67 -2.68 5.29 21.52
C VAL A 67 -2.35 6.77 21.53
N LEU A 68 -3.17 7.61 20.89
CA LEU A 68 -2.93 9.05 20.83
C LEU A 68 -3.75 9.81 21.86
N THR A 69 -3.06 10.69 22.60
CA THR A 69 -3.66 11.64 23.54
C THR A 69 -3.95 12.99 22.86
N PRO A 70 -4.81 13.85 23.42
CA PRO A 70 -5.04 15.20 22.88
C PRO A 70 -3.78 16.07 22.83
N SER A 71 -2.82 15.86 23.75
CA SER A 71 -1.52 16.52 23.71
C SER A 71 -0.68 16.08 22.51
N ASP A 72 -0.71 14.81 22.15
CA ASP A 72 0.00 14.29 20.97
C ASP A 72 -0.60 14.86 19.68
N LEU A 73 -1.94 14.96 19.62
CA LEU A 73 -2.62 15.61 18.50
C LEU A 73 -2.16 17.06 18.35
N THR A 74 -2.10 17.82 19.45
CA THR A 74 -1.63 19.21 19.43
C THR A 74 -0.18 19.31 18.93
N HIS A 75 0.67 18.36 19.35
CA HIS A 75 2.05 18.28 18.89
C HIS A 75 2.13 17.99 17.38
N LEU A 76 1.36 17.03 16.87
CA LEU A 76 1.29 16.70 15.45
C LEU A 76 0.82 17.89 14.61
N LEU A 77 -0.23 18.60 15.06
CA LEU A 77 -0.72 19.80 14.38
C LEU A 77 0.37 20.87 14.29
N ARG A 78 1.16 21.04 15.36
CA ARG A 78 2.30 21.98 15.37
C ARG A 78 3.39 21.57 14.38
N LEU A 79 3.71 20.28 14.28
CA LEU A 79 4.68 19.77 13.31
C LEU A 79 4.20 19.98 11.87
N ALA A 80 2.93 19.70 11.61
CA ALA A 80 2.28 19.92 10.31
C ALA A 80 1.98 21.40 10.01
N ARG A 81 2.31 22.33 10.92
CA ARG A 81 2.02 23.76 10.82
C ARG A 81 0.52 24.07 10.62
N LEU A 82 -0.34 23.25 11.19
CA LEU A 82 -1.79 23.40 11.16
C LEU A 82 -2.28 24.19 12.38
N ARG A 83 -3.41 24.89 12.21
CA ARG A 83 -4.09 25.58 13.32
C ARG A 83 -4.80 24.56 14.22
N PRO A 84 -4.84 24.81 15.55
CA PRO A 84 -5.57 23.95 16.47
C PRO A 84 -7.09 24.03 16.25
N PRO A 85 -7.86 22.99 16.62
CA PRO A 85 -9.32 23.00 16.54
C PRO A 85 -9.92 24.10 17.41
N ALA A 86 -11.09 24.61 17.03
CA ALA A 86 -11.74 25.70 17.75
C ALA A 86 -12.44 25.22 19.02
N THR A 87 -12.85 23.94 19.06
CA THR A 87 -13.62 23.37 20.16
C THR A 87 -13.05 22.05 20.68
N THR A 88 -13.38 21.73 21.93
CA THR A 88 -13.04 20.44 22.55
C THR A 88 -13.73 19.27 21.83
N HIS A 89 -14.96 19.46 21.34
CA HIS A 89 -15.68 18.43 20.60
C HIS A 89 -14.95 18.04 19.30
N GLU A 90 -14.54 19.03 18.51
CA GLU A 90 -13.75 18.80 17.30
C GLU A 90 -12.42 18.12 17.62
N THR A 91 -11.78 18.50 18.74
CA THR A 91 -10.53 17.87 19.17
C THR A 91 -10.74 16.39 19.48
N THR A 92 -11.79 16.03 20.24
CA THR A 92 -12.09 14.63 20.57
C THR A 92 -12.46 13.80 19.33
N ALA A 93 -13.25 14.37 18.42
CA ALA A 93 -13.58 13.72 17.15
C ALA A 93 -12.30 13.46 16.33
N LEU A 94 -11.41 14.45 16.22
CA LEU A 94 -10.16 14.31 15.49
C LEU A 94 -9.21 13.30 16.14
N VAL A 95 -9.12 13.27 17.48
CA VAL A 95 -8.36 12.24 18.20
C VAL A 95 -8.89 10.84 17.89
N LYS A 96 -10.22 10.67 17.84
CA LYS A 96 -10.84 9.39 17.47
C LYS A 96 -10.45 8.99 16.06
N ASP A 97 -10.62 9.88 15.08
CA ASP A 97 -10.34 9.59 13.68
C ASP A 97 -8.87 9.22 13.43
N VAL A 98 -7.94 9.94 14.08
CA VAL A 98 -6.50 9.62 13.96
C VAL A 98 -6.17 8.29 14.64
N ASN A 99 -6.80 7.95 15.77
CA ASN A 99 -6.63 6.64 16.39
C ASN A 99 -7.17 5.51 15.49
N ASP A 100 -8.31 5.71 14.84
CA ASP A 100 -8.89 4.74 13.90
C ASP A 100 -7.95 4.50 12.70
N LEU A 101 -7.38 5.58 12.14
CA LEU A 101 -6.37 5.51 11.08
C LEU A 101 -5.10 4.78 11.54
N ALA A 102 -4.58 5.13 12.72
CA ALA A 102 -3.38 4.52 13.28
C ALA A 102 -3.58 3.02 13.56
N HIS A 103 -4.76 2.63 14.03
CA HIS A 103 -5.12 1.24 14.23
C HIS A 103 -5.10 0.46 12.92
N PHE A 104 -5.67 1.03 11.85
CA PHE A 104 -5.62 0.44 10.52
C PHE A 104 -4.18 0.26 10.01
N THR A 105 -3.34 1.29 10.13
CA THR A 105 -1.93 1.22 9.69
C THR A 105 -1.14 0.16 10.47
N ARG A 106 -1.36 0.00 11.78
CA ARG A 106 -0.71 -1.05 12.58
C ARG A 106 -1.10 -2.46 12.12
N HIS A 107 -2.35 -2.65 11.69
CA HIS A 107 -2.77 -3.94 11.17
C HIS A 107 -1.98 -4.30 9.89
N ILE A 108 -1.74 -3.32 9.00
CA ILE A 108 -0.90 -3.53 7.81
C ILE A 108 0.54 -3.90 8.19
N GLN A 109 1.09 -3.28 9.24
CA GLN A 109 2.46 -3.55 9.73
C GLN A 109 2.64 -4.95 10.34
N SER A 110 1.56 -5.70 10.59
CA SER A 110 1.64 -7.07 11.14
C SER A 110 2.10 -8.12 10.12
N VAL A 111 2.18 -7.75 8.84
CA VAL A 111 2.66 -8.62 7.78
C VAL A 111 4.17 -8.80 7.90
N ASP A 112 4.64 -10.04 7.78
CA ASP A 112 6.06 -10.34 7.74
C ASP A 112 6.70 -9.75 6.48
N VAL A 113 7.71 -8.90 6.69
CA VAL A 113 8.46 -8.20 5.65
C VAL A 113 9.98 -8.33 5.85
N GLU A 114 10.44 -9.29 6.66
CA GLU A 114 11.88 -9.43 6.99
C GLU A 114 12.78 -9.64 5.77
N SER A 115 12.25 -10.21 4.69
CA SER A 115 12.99 -10.53 3.46
C SER A 115 12.91 -9.47 2.36
N VAL A 116 12.17 -8.37 2.57
CA VAL A 116 11.88 -7.39 1.52
C VAL A 116 12.46 -6.02 1.86
N ALA A 117 13.23 -5.45 0.93
CA ALA A 117 13.75 -4.09 1.07
C ALA A 117 12.65 -3.03 0.83
N PRO A 118 12.64 -1.91 1.56
CA PRO A 118 11.67 -0.84 1.34
C PRO A 118 11.79 -0.24 -0.06
N LEU A 119 10.66 -0.13 -0.78
CA LEU A 119 10.60 0.54 -2.07
C LEU A 119 10.81 2.04 -1.91
N ARG A 120 11.82 2.61 -2.56
CA ARG A 120 12.19 4.04 -2.45
C ARG A 120 11.58 4.91 -3.56
N GLY A 121 11.29 4.31 -4.70
CA GLY A 121 10.70 4.93 -5.87
C GLY A 121 10.10 3.85 -6.76
N VAL A 122 9.17 4.23 -7.63
CA VAL A 122 8.55 3.29 -8.59
C VAL A 122 9.53 2.95 -9.71
N TRP A 123 10.38 3.91 -10.08
CA TRP A 123 11.43 3.70 -11.06
C TRP A 123 12.68 3.13 -10.39
N GLY A 124 13.39 2.26 -11.11
CA GLY A 124 14.64 1.67 -10.63
C GLY A 124 15.68 2.76 -10.34
N ASP A 125 16.60 2.47 -9.44
CA ASP A 125 17.59 3.44 -8.95
C ASP A 125 18.46 4.04 -10.07
N GLU A 126 18.56 3.37 -11.21
CA GLU A 126 19.25 3.85 -12.41
C GLU A 126 18.50 4.92 -13.21
N VAL A 127 17.17 4.97 -13.08
CA VAL A 127 16.31 5.87 -13.86
C VAL A 127 16.26 7.24 -13.19
N GLY A 128 16.92 8.23 -13.79
CA GLY A 128 16.88 9.62 -13.32
C GLY A 128 18.08 10.05 -12.47
N MET A 129 19.09 9.19 -12.29
CA MET A 129 20.40 9.56 -11.71
C MET A 129 21.30 10.31 -12.71
N ALA A 130 20.69 11.05 -13.65
CA ALA A 130 21.45 11.99 -14.45
C ALA A 130 21.87 13.13 -13.50
N MET A 131 23.14 13.14 -13.12
CA MET A 131 23.75 14.28 -12.43
C MET A 131 23.43 15.53 -13.26
N ARG A 132 22.77 16.52 -12.66
CA ARG A 132 22.65 17.83 -13.28
C ARG A 132 24.06 18.42 -13.33
N GLU A 133 24.51 18.87 -14.49
CA GLU A 133 25.75 19.64 -14.58
C GLU A 133 25.57 20.97 -13.83
N ASP A 134 26.57 21.33 -13.03
CA ASP A 134 26.62 22.61 -12.32
C ASP A 134 26.91 23.74 -13.33
N VAL A 135 25.87 24.12 -14.08
CA VAL A 135 25.89 25.29 -14.96
C VAL A 135 25.50 26.51 -14.13
N VAL A 136 26.38 27.51 -14.11
CA VAL A 136 26.07 28.82 -13.53
C VAL A 136 25.07 29.52 -14.45
N GLU A 137 23.79 29.44 -14.10
CA GLU A 137 22.77 30.24 -14.78
C GLU A 137 22.84 31.66 -14.23
N GLU A 138 23.30 32.60 -15.08
CA GLU A 138 23.19 34.02 -14.78
C GLU A 138 21.71 34.39 -14.76
N GLY A 139 21.17 34.61 -13.55
CA GLY A 139 19.82 35.11 -13.39
C GLY A 139 19.71 36.47 -14.07
N GLU A 140 18.93 36.55 -15.16
CA GLU A 140 18.69 37.78 -15.90
C GLU A 140 18.05 38.82 -14.97
N TYR A 141 18.88 39.74 -14.49
CA TYR A 141 18.46 40.83 -13.62
C TYR A 141 17.77 41.88 -14.49
N HIS A 142 16.45 41.77 -14.64
CA HIS A 142 15.67 42.85 -15.23
C HIS A 142 15.67 44.05 -14.29
N ASP A 143 16.43 45.08 -14.66
CA ASP A 143 16.41 46.41 -14.05
C ASP A 143 15.02 47.02 -14.22
N VAL A 144 14.18 46.93 -13.19
CA VAL A 144 12.88 47.61 -13.10
C VAL A 144 13.14 49.09 -12.85
N ARG A 145 13.17 49.82 -13.96
CA ARG A 145 13.34 51.28 -14.02
C ARG A 145 12.09 52.04 -13.61
#